data_AF-A0AAF0IN94-F1
#
_entry.id   AF-A0AAF0IN94-F1
#
_cell.length_a   1.000
_cell.length_b   1.000
_cell.length_c   1.000
_cell.angle_alpha   90.00
_cell.angle_beta   90.00
_cell.angle_gamma   90.00
#
_symmetry.space_group_name_H-M   'P 1'
#
loop_
_entity.id
_entity.type
_entity.pdbx_description
1 polymer ?
#
loop_
_entity_poly.entity_id
_entity_poly.type
_entity_poly.pdbx_seq_one_letter_code
_entity_poly.pdbx_strand_id
1 'polypeptide(L)'
;MIAIYRFLALMFAFSALANCGVVYRGSKWEADVFERRGLRARQASSSSSSSSSSSASSSSSSASSSSGSSDVPAFQYGTADPNYPGVQATGPNGDTNPDEPSLNTPINQTSVARLASLNSVDDWCTFGPLDNTQTLGDVEDRTVAWCTKPRNNARVIPDGTVTAAHFVKTPLYVQVMARGDFTKIGFQEGDTGGELDPHGATGKGNPVGGNVTSNVTGKDVFYEEWMNYVGSTIMCFRICIAGSDEAPPKTECQHTLDEMGCWNIMPGNYEDNMFETCDADAAYPPGIYVSDGSTSSFQQYATGIWTDNGQIKTYTNGVSTQTTPTTAMSTPSSSNCQTVSTIANGIKSIIPTSSSSSASGSSGSSKGGAAAASSSGSSGDSSSGSSSDSSHNGGVASVRPAMVPAMVAAAAVLLGSLVL
;
A
#
# COMPACT_ATOMS: atom_id res chain seq x y z
N MET A 1 -59.51 18.75 -37.01
CA MET A 1 -59.08 19.76 -36.02
C MET A 1 -58.79 19.01 -34.73
N ILE A 2 -57.51 18.76 -34.45
CA ILE A 2 -56.74 19.39 -33.36
C ILE A 2 -57.17 18.84 -32.00
N ALA A 3 -56.34 17.96 -31.44
CA ALA A 3 -56.60 17.18 -30.23
C ALA A 3 -56.18 17.92 -28.94
N ILE A 4 -56.56 17.35 -27.81
CA ILE A 4 -56.61 18.02 -26.51
C ILE A 4 -55.49 17.56 -25.56
N TYR A 5 -54.67 18.54 -25.16
CA TYR A 5 -53.93 18.66 -23.89
C TYR A 5 -52.68 17.79 -23.59
N ARG A 6 -51.72 18.48 -22.92
CA ARG A 6 -50.64 17.99 -22.04
C ARG A 6 -49.52 17.13 -22.64
N PHE A 7 -48.53 17.82 -23.22
CA PHE A 7 -47.11 17.46 -23.12
C PHE A 7 -46.28 18.74 -22.94
N LEU A 8 -45.49 18.85 -21.86
CA LEU A 8 -44.62 20.02 -21.61
C LEU A 8 -43.55 19.69 -20.56
N ALA A 9 -42.51 18.95 -20.97
CA ALA A 9 -41.34 18.64 -20.16
C ALA A 9 -40.13 18.29 -21.06
N LEU A 10 -38.92 18.46 -20.52
CA LEU A 10 -37.63 17.96 -21.04
C LEU A 10 -37.20 18.43 -22.44
N MET A 11 -36.53 19.60 -22.50
CA MET A 11 -35.53 19.90 -23.54
C MET A 11 -34.53 20.99 -23.09
N PHE A 12 -33.79 20.71 -22.01
CA PHE A 12 -32.54 21.39 -21.66
C PHE A 12 -31.68 20.47 -20.79
N ALA A 13 -30.65 19.85 -21.38
CA ALA A 13 -29.69 19.02 -20.68
C ALA A 13 -28.35 19.02 -21.45
N PHE A 14 -27.37 19.77 -20.97
CA PHE A 14 -25.94 19.55 -21.23
C PHE A 14 -25.09 20.30 -20.20
N SER A 15 -23.89 19.79 -19.93
CA SER A 15 -22.79 20.47 -19.23
C SER A 15 -23.06 20.87 -17.76
N ALA A 16 -23.19 19.88 -16.88
CA ALA A 16 -22.68 19.98 -15.52
C ALA A 16 -21.41 19.13 -15.41
N LEU A 17 -20.26 19.74 -15.14
CA LEU A 17 -19.01 19.01 -14.87
C LEU A 17 -19.10 18.37 -13.48
N ALA A 18 -18.92 17.06 -13.40
CA ALA A 18 -18.83 16.34 -12.13
C ALA A 18 -17.46 16.59 -11.50
N ASN A 19 -17.34 17.69 -10.75
CA ASN A 19 -16.14 17.98 -9.97
C ASN A 19 -16.20 17.20 -8.64
N CYS A 20 -15.71 15.96 -8.64
CA CYS A 20 -15.62 15.11 -7.45
C CYS A 20 -14.59 15.66 -6.46
N GLY A 21 -14.98 16.64 -5.64
CA GLY A 21 -14.13 17.20 -4.59
C GLY A 21 -13.89 16.20 -3.47
N VAL A 22 -12.65 15.75 -3.31
CA VAL A 22 -12.20 14.88 -2.21
C VAL A 22 -12.46 15.58 -0.87
N VAL A 23 -13.08 14.85 0.06
CA VAL A 23 -13.47 15.37 1.39
C VAL A 23 -12.36 15.08 2.40
N TYR A 24 -11.32 15.90 2.37
CA TYR A 24 -10.23 15.88 3.35
C TYR A 24 -10.77 16.15 4.76
N ARG A 25 -10.49 15.28 5.75
CA ARG A 25 -10.83 15.56 7.16
C ARG A 25 -9.57 15.76 7.99
N GLY A 26 -8.88 16.87 7.68
CA GLY A 26 -7.76 17.38 8.45
C GLY A 26 -8.01 17.28 9.96
N SER A 27 -7.08 16.62 10.65
CA SER A 27 -7.24 16.29 12.06
C SER A 27 -6.67 17.42 12.93
N LYS A 28 -7.14 17.51 14.19
CA LYS A 28 -6.92 18.69 15.04
C LYS A 28 -5.45 18.98 15.43
N TRP A 29 -4.50 18.18 14.95
CA TRP A 29 -3.07 18.24 15.28
C TRP A 29 -2.24 19.14 14.35
N GLU A 30 -2.75 19.47 13.15
CA GLU A 30 -2.02 20.23 12.12
C GLU A 30 -1.67 21.68 12.54
N ALA A 31 -2.33 22.23 13.57
CA ALA A 31 -2.17 23.61 14.00
C ALA A 31 -0.98 23.87 14.96
N ASP A 32 -0.65 22.92 15.85
CA ASP A 32 0.20 23.20 17.03
C ASP A 32 1.71 23.24 16.73
N VAL A 33 2.13 22.88 15.51
CA VAL A 33 3.55 22.87 15.11
C VAL A 33 4.08 24.29 14.79
N PHE A 34 3.22 25.20 14.35
CA PHE A 34 3.67 26.44 13.70
C PHE A 34 4.03 27.61 14.63
N GLU A 35 3.60 27.60 15.90
CA GLU A 35 3.80 28.76 16.80
C GLU A 35 5.23 28.88 17.38
N ARG A 36 6.11 27.89 17.15
CA ARG A 36 7.46 27.85 17.76
C ARG A 36 8.65 27.86 16.78
N ARG A 37 8.66 28.76 15.80
CA ARG A 37 9.89 29.34 15.20
C ARG A 37 9.61 30.67 14.47
N GLY A 38 9.53 31.76 15.23
CA GLY A 38 9.32 33.12 14.68
C GLY A 38 10.54 33.67 13.93
N LEU A 39 10.59 33.51 12.60
CA LEU A 39 11.60 34.13 11.74
C LEU A 39 11.01 35.26 10.90
N ARG A 40 11.54 36.47 11.07
CA ARG A 40 11.09 37.68 10.35
C ARG A 40 11.71 37.72 8.95
N ALA A 41 10.93 37.39 7.93
CA ALA A 41 11.31 37.61 6.54
C ALA A 41 11.59 39.12 6.30
N ARG A 42 12.83 39.45 5.90
CA ARG A 42 13.17 40.78 5.39
C ARG A 42 12.99 40.79 3.87
N GLN A 43 12.02 41.57 3.42
CA GLN A 43 11.74 41.79 2.00
C GLN A 43 12.90 42.59 1.35
N ALA A 44 13.53 42.01 0.33
CA ALA A 44 14.57 42.67 -0.48
C ALA A 44 14.08 42.78 -1.93
N SER A 45 14.30 43.94 -2.56
CA SER A 45 13.69 44.29 -3.86
C SER A 45 14.72 44.69 -4.91
N SER A 46 14.76 43.91 -5.99
CA SER A 46 15.47 44.19 -7.24
C SER A 46 15.05 43.13 -8.26
N SER A 47 14.78 43.35 -9.53
CA SER A 47 14.57 44.51 -10.41
C SER A 47 14.57 43.89 -11.80
N SER A 48 13.60 44.18 -12.65
CA SER A 48 13.43 43.48 -13.93
C SER A 48 14.55 43.73 -14.95
N SER A 49 14.79 42.76 -15.83
CA SER A 49 15.52 42.93 -17.09
C SER A 49 14.93 41.96 -18.13
N SER A 50 14.84 42.41 -19.39
CA SER A 50 13.95 41.81 -20.38
C SER A 50 14.64 40.85 -21.35
N SER A 51 13.82 39.94 -21.87
CA SER A 51 14.04 38.95 -22.92
C SER A 51 14.86 39.39 -24.15
N SER A 52 15.48 38.38 -24.79
CA SER A 52 15.84 38.37 -26.21
C SER A 52 15.74 36.95 -26.73
N SER A 53 15.12 36.76 -27.90
CA SER A 53 14.85 35.45 -28.49
C SER A 53 15.66 35.23 -29.77
N SER A 54 16.00 33.97 -30.07
CA SER A 54 16.57 33.54 -31.34
C SER A 54 16.29 32.05 -31.53
N SER A 55 15.88 31.66 -32.74
CA SER A 55 15.52 30.28 -33.08
C SER A 55 16.52 29.68 -34.07
N ALA A 56 16.85 28.41 -33.86
CA ALA A 56 17.58 27.58 -34.83
C ALA A 56 17.10 26.12 -34.69
N SER A 57 16.96 25.42 -35.81
CA SER A 57 16.46 24.05 -35.85
C SER A 57 17.56 23.09 -36.33
N SER A 58 17.83 22.03 -35.57
CA SER A 58 18.64 20.91 -36.02
C SER A 58 18.28 19.63 -35.27
N SER A 59 18.05 18.54 -35.99
CA SER A 59 17.68 17.23 -35.43
C SER A 59 18.93 16.39 -35.13
N SER A 60 19.07 15.95 -33.88
CA SER A 60 20.10 14.98 -33.47
C SER A 60 19.60 14.18 -32.27
N SER A 61 20.08 12.94 -32.14
CA SER A 61 19.57 11.92 -31.22
C SER A 61 19.64 12.34 -29.74
N SER A 62 18.54 12.15 -29.01
CA SER A 62 18.44 12.43 -27.58
C SER A 62 19.22 11.43 -26.72
N ALA A 63 20.54 11.58 -26.66
CA ALA A 63 21.29 11.15 -25.48
C ALA A 63 21.01 12.17 -24.36
N SER A 64 20.23 11.77 -23.35
CA SER A 64 19.84 12.63 -22.22
C SER A 64 21.07 13.18 -21.52
N SER A 65 21.40 14.43 -21.81
CA SER A 65 22.61 15.09 -21.32
C SER A 65 22.37 15.56 -19.89
N SER A 66 23.14 15.05 -18.93
CA SER A 66 23.05 15.40 -17.51
C SER A 66 23.40 16.88 -17.30
N SER A 67 22.38 17.74 -17.33
CA SER A 67 22.54 19.19 -17.32
C SER A 67 22.79 19.73 -15.92
N GLY A 68 24.05 19.62 -15.47
CA GLY A 68 24.59 20.44 -14.39
C GLY A 68 24.03 20.15 -13.00
N SER A 69 24.42 19.01 -12.41
CA SER A 69 24.47 18.92 -10.96
C SER A 69 25.46 19.97 -10.44
N SER A 70 24.96 21.04 -9.83
CA SER A 70 25.66 21.61 -8.67
C SER A 70 25.80 20.48 -7.65
N ASP A 71 26.97 20.29 -7.04
CA ASP A 71 27.22 19.19 -6.11
C ASP A 71 26.32 19.31 -4.88
N VAL A 72 25.16 18.63 -4.92
CA VAL A 72 24.22 18.53 -3.81
C VAL A 72 24.93 17.80 -2.67
N PRO A 73 25.13 18.42 -1.49
CA PRO A 73 25.81 17.74 -0.38
C PRO A 73 25.07 16.46 0.02
N ALA A 74 25.79 15.44 0.48
CA ALA A 74 25.13 14.25 1.04
C ALA A 74 24.22 14.65 2.21
N PHE A 75 23.01 14.09 2.28
CA PHE A 75 22.03 14.45 3.31
C PHE A 75 22.56 14.11 4.72
N GLN A 76 22.53 15.10 5.62
CA GLN A 76 23.09 14.99 6.97
C GLN A 76 21.99 14.64 7.98
N TYR A 77 21.64 13.35 8.05
CA TYR A 77 20.55 12.80 8.85
C TYR A 77 20.90 12.52 10.33
N GLY A 78 22.04 13.00 10.84
CA GLY A 78 22.46 12.78 12.22
C GLY A 78 22.74 11.31 12.56
N THR A 79 22.30 10.85 13.73
CA THR A 79 22.41 9.44 14.15
C THR A 79 21.06 8.76 14.07
N ALA A 80 20.91 7.81 13.15
CA ALA A 80 19.68 7.06 12.95
C ALA A 80 19.41 6.08 14.13
N ASP A 81 18.28 6.23 14.80
CA ASP A 81 17.80 5.32 15.85
C ASP A 81 16.53 4.58 15.39
N PRO A 82 16.52 3.23 15.34
CA PRO A 82 15.33 2.44 15.03
C PRO A 82 14.24 2.47 16.13
N ASN A 83 14.50 3.13 17.26
CA ASN A 83 13.56 3.34 18.36
C ASN A 83 13.08 4.80 18.48
N TYR A 84 13.45 5.66 17.52
CA TYR A 84 13.01 7.05 17.50
C TYR A 84 11.47 7.14 17.42
N PRO A 85 10.81 8.11 18.08
CA PRO A 85 9.36 8.24 18.05
C PRO A 85 8.80 8.36 16.62
N GLY A 86 7.85 7.50 16.27
CA GLY A 86 7.30 7.39 14.91
C GLY A 86 8.04 6.41 13.99
N VAL A 87 9.05 5.67 14.46
CA VAL A 87 9.61 4.54 13.68
C VAL A 87 8.72 3.31 13.82
N GLN A 88 8.61 2.76 15.03
CA GLN A 88 7.88 1.53 15.29
C GLN A 88 6.39 1.82 15.54
N ALA A 89 5.52 0.98 14.95
CA ALA A 89 4.08 1.13 15.09
C ALA A 89 3.62 0.89 16.54
N THR A 90 2.64 1.67 16.99
CA THR A 90 2.07 1.52 18.35
C THR A 90 0.57 1.24 18.39
N GLY A 91 -0.13 1.40 17.25
CA GLY A 91 -1.51 0.95 17.09
C GLY A 91 -1.64 -0.58 16.99
N PRO A 92 -2.85 -1.13 17.19
CA PRO A 92 -3.13 -2.54 16.91
C PRO A 92 -3.12 -2.82 15.40
N ASN A 93 -2.97 -4.09 15.03
CA ASN A 93 -3.21 -4.51 13.65
C ASN A 93 -4.69 -4.29 13.28
N GLY A 94 -4.95 -3.90 12.03
CA GLY A 94 -6.32 -3.80 11.51
C GLY A 94 -7.01 -5.17 11.42
N ASP A 95 -8.32 -5.21 11.66
CA ASP A 95 -9.16 -6.43 11.81
C ASP A 95 -9.08 -7.48 10.68
N THR A 96 -8.48 -7.12 9.54
CA THR A 96 -8.30 -8.00 8.36
C THR A 96 -6.94 -8.70 8.30
N ASN A 97 -6.03 -8.35 9.22
CA ASN A 97 -4.62 -8.73 9.17
C ASN A 97 -4.37 -9.94 10.09
N PRO A 98 -3.38 -10.80 9.79
CA PRO A 98 -2.89 -11.74 10.78
C PRO A 98 -2.20 -11.00 11.93
N ASP A 99 -2.12 -11.64 13.10
CA ASP A 99 -1.43 -11.07 14.27
C ASP A 99 0.06 -10.79 13.98
N GLU A 100 0.70 -11.66 13.18
CA GLU A 100 2.12 -11.61 12.84
C GLU A 100 2.35 -11.79 11.32
N PRO A 101 3.36 -11.12 10.73
CA PRO A 101 3.76 -11.37 9.35
C PRO A 101 4.27 -12.80 9.17
N SER A 102 3.97 -13.41 8.03
CA SER A 102 4.23 -14.85 7.81
C SER A 102 4.32 -15.21 6.34
N LEU A 103 5.31 -16.05 5.99
CA LEU A 103 5.53 -16.57 4.63
C LEU A 103 4.84 -17.94 4.44
N ASN A 104 4.47 -18.26 3.21
CA ASN A 104 3.76 -19.49 2.79
C ASN A 104 2.31 -19.58 3.28
N THR A 105 1.63 -18.43 3.43
CA THR A 105 0.19 -18.41 3.75
C THR A 105 -0.66 -18.91 2.57
N PRO A 106 -1.87 -19.45 2.81
CA PRO A 106 -2.75 -19.91 1.74
C PRO A 106 -3.03 -18.81 0.69
N ILE A 107 -2.93 -19.16 -0.59
CA ILE A 107 -3.16 -18.23 -1.70
C ILE A 107 -4.65 -17.91 -1.77
N ASN A 108 -5.02 -16.64 -1.52
CA ASN A 108 -6.40 -16.18 -1.58
C ASN A 108 -6.51 -14.87 -2.38
N GLN A 109 -6.91 -14.97 -3.65
CA GLN A 109 -7.07 -13.80 -4.52
C GLN A 109 -8.36 -13.00 -4.27
N THR A 110 -9.24 -13.47 -3.38
CA THR A 110 -10.35 -12.67 -2.82
C THR A 110 -10.06 -12.20 -1.40
N SER A 111 -8.79 -12.18 -0.98
CA SER A 111 -8.41 -11.68 0.35
C SER A 111 -8.72 -10.18 0.49
N VAL A 112 -8.96 -9.79 1.75
CA VAL A 112 -9.14 -8.41 2.21
C VAL A 112 -8.05 -7.96 3.18
N ALA A 113 -7.00 -8.77 3.37
CA ALA A 113 -5.89 -8.45 4.27
C ALA A 113 -5.10 -7.21 3.81
N ARG A 114 -4.62 -6.44 4.78
CA ARG A 114 -3.95 -5.14 4.64
C ARG A 114 -2.60 -5.08 5.39
N LEU A 115 -1.97 -6.22 5.61
CA LEU A 115 -0.61 -6.30 6.14
C LEU A 115 0.40 -6.44 4.99
N ALA A 116 0.99 -5.33 4.58
CA ALA A 116 2.10 -5.31 3.63
C ALA A 116 3.44 -5.58 4.34
N SER A 117 4.47 -5.99 3.60
CA SER A 117 5.86 -5.91 4.09
C SER A 117 6.83 -5.71 2.93
N LEU A 118 7.98 -5.07 3.18
CA LEU A 118 9.08 -4.90 2.22
C LEU A 118 10.36 -5.48 2.82
N ASN A 119 10.82 -6.64 2.34
CA ASN A 119 11.96 -7.36 2.92
C ASN A 119 13.16 -7.46 1.97
N SER A 120 12.92 -7.57 0.66
CA SER A 120 13.94 -7.64 -0.39
C SER A 120 13.31 -7.36 -1.76
N VAL A 121 14.10 -7.41 -2.85
CA VAL A 121 13.57 -7.28 -4.23
C VAL A 121 12.54 -8.35 -4.62
N ASP A 122 12.56 -9.53 -4.02
CA ASP A 122 11.67 -10.65 -4.37
C ASP A 122 10.64 -10.99 -3.27
N ASP A 123 10.77 -10.42 -2.07
CA ASP A 123 9.78 -10.49 -0.97
C ASP A 123 9.31 -9.07 -0.58
N TRP A 124 8.31 -8.56 -1.29
CA TRP A 124 7.65 -7.30 -0.96
C TRP A 124 6.13 -7.35 -1.26
N CYS A 125 5.41 -6.32 -0.80
CA CYS A 125 4.01 -6.09 -1.12
C CYS A 125 3.77 -4.64 -1.50
N THR A 126 2.76 -4.40 -2.32
CA THR A 126 2.12 -3.09 -2.51
C THR A 126 0.69 -3.17 -1.99
N PHE A 127 0.12 -2.04 -1.60
CA PHE A 127 -1.34 -1.93 -1.56
C PHE A 127 -1.87 -1.77 -2.99
N GLY A 128 -3.15 -2.09 -3.19
CA GLY A 128 -3.82 -1.98 -4.47
C GLY A 128 -5.33 -2.23 -4.36
N PRO A 129 -6.10 -1.95 -5.42
CA PRO A 129 -7.55 -1.97 -5.36
C PRO A 129 -8.11 -3.41 -5.22
N LEU A 130 -9.38 -3.49 -4.79
CA LEU A 130 -10.11 -4.76 -4.66
C LEU A 130 -10.47 -5.38 -6.01
N ASP A 131 -10.76 -4.52 -6.99
CA ASP A 131 -11.16 -4.80 -8.37
C ASP A 131 -10.89 -3.54 -9.23
N ASN A 132 -11.11 -3.62 -10.55
CA ASN A 132 -10.83 -2.53 -11.49
C ASN A 132 -12.05 -1.64 -11.81
N THR A 133 -13.05 -1.54 -10.93
CA THR A 133 -14.26 -0.74 -11.20
C THR A 133 -14.07 0.78 -11.06
N GLN A 134 -13.02 1.21 -10.37
CA GLN A 134 -12.73 2.60 -9.98
C GLN A 134 -11.22 2.86 -10.04
N THR A 135 -10.80 4.14 -10.05
CA THR A 135 -9.37 4.51 -9.97
C THR A 135 -8.85 4.34 -8.55
N LEU A 136 -7.52 4.35 -8.33
CA LEU A 136 -6.99 4.22 -6.97
C LEU A 136 -7.54 5.31 -6.03
N GLY A 137 -7.57 6.57 -6.45
CA GLY A 137 -8.03 7.72 -5.67
C GLY A 137 -9.49 7.64 -5.21
N ASP A 138 -10.33 6.85 -5.88
CA ASP A 138 -11.72 6.59 -5.48
C ASP A 138 -11.86 5.46 -4.42
N VAL A 139 -10.79 4.69 -4.18
CA VAL A 139 -10.81 3.42 -3.43
C VAL A 139 -9.70 3.27 -2.38
N GLU A 140 -8.84 4.28 -2.18
CA GLU A 140 -7.68 4.24 -1.29
C GLU A 140 -8.01 3.66 0.09
N ASP A 141 -9.13 4.12 0.68
CA ASP A 141 -9.68 3.73 1.98
C ASP A 141 -9.83 2.22 2.17
N ARG A 142 -10.07 1.49 1.07
CA ARG A 142 -10.45 0.08 1.05
C ARG A 142 -9.50 -0.82 0.29
N THR A 143 -8.35 -0.32 -0.16
CA THR A 143 -7.27 -1.11 -0.79
C THR A 143 -6.78 -2.26 0.10
N VAL A 144 -6.07 -3.21 -0.51
CA VAL A 144 -5.63 -4.49 0.09
C VAL A 144 -4.19 -4.81 -0.30
N ALA A 145 -3.52 -5.63 0.51
CA ALA A 145 -2.15 -6.04 0.25
C ALA A 145 -2.08 -7.05 -0.91
N TRP A 146 -1.19 -6.77 -1.85
CA TRP A 146 -0.77 -7.63 -2.96
C TRP A 146 0.74 -7.88 -2.83
N CYS A 147 1.16 -9.13 -2.66
CA CYS A 147 2.53 -9.51 -2.36
C CYS A 147 3.20 -10.35 -3.46
N THR A 148 4.52 -10.21 -3.63
CA THR A 148 5.31 -11.01 -4.60
C THR A 148 5.39 -12.49 -4.25
N LYS A 149 5.16 -12.85 -2.99
CA LYS A 149 5.14 -14.22 -2.46
C LYS A 149 3.83 -14.46 -1.69
N PRO A 150 3.36 -15.72 -1.54
CA PRO A 150 2.22 -16.03 -0.67
C PRO A 150 2.57 -15.75 0.80
N ARG A 151 2.09 -14.63 1.33
CA ARG A 151 2.43 -14.14 2.67
C ARG A 151 1.32 -13.31 3.30
N ASN A 152 1.30 -13.19 4.62
CA ASN A 152 0.41 -12.33 5.40
C ASN A 152 -1.11 -12.54 5.15
N ASN A 153 -1.52 -13.69 4.60
CA ASN A 153 -2.87 -13.93 4.05
C ASN A 153 -3.28 -12.93 2.94
N ALA A 154 -2.33 -12.21 2.35
CA ALA A 154 -2.52 -11.22 1.31
C ALA A 154 -2.85 -11.87 -0.05
N ARG A 155 -3.21 -11.02 -1.02
CA ARG A 155 -3.30 -11.44 -2.42
C ARG A 155 -1.89 -11.60 -3.01
N VAL A 156 -1.75 -12.35 -4.10
CA VAL A 156 -0.42 -12.64 -4.70
C VAL A 156 -0.30 -12.03 -6.08
N ILE A 157 0.75 -11.23 -6.29
CA ILE A 157 1.14 -10.62 -7.56
C ILE A 157 1.56 -11.74 -8.55
N PRO A 158 0.92 -11.88 -9.73
CA PRO A 158 1.31 -12.91 -10.69
C PRO A 158 2.73 -12.77 -11.27
N ASP A 159 3.37 -13.90 -11.59
CA ASP A 159 4.62 -13.92 -12.36
C ASP A 159 4.43 -13.15 -13.69
N GLY A 160 5.38 -12.27 -14.05
CA GLY A 160 5.26 -11.43 -15.24
C GLY A 160 4.28 -10.25 -15.09
N THR A 161 3.87 -9.91 -13.87
CA THR A 161 3.32 -8.60 -13.53
C THR A 161 4.41 -7.54 -13.46
N VAL A 162 5.49 -7.84 -12.72
CA VAL A 162 6.62 -6.92 -12.50
C VAL A 162 7.68 -7.14 -13.58
N THR A 163 8.14 -6.07 -14.21
CA THR A 163 9.17 -6.06 -15.26
C THR A 163 10.51 -5.47 -14.82
N ALA A 164 10.53 -4.70 -13.72
CA ALA A 164 11.73 -4.27 -13.03
C ALA A 164 11.44 -4.04 -11.54
N ALA A 165 12.41 -4.27 -10.66
CA ALA A 165 12.31 -3.91 -9.25
C ALA A 165 13.69 -3.64 -8.63
N HIS A 166 13.82 -2.51 -7.96
CA HIS A 166 15.03 -2.07 -7.27
C HIS A 166 14.68 -1.85 -5.80
N PHE A 167 15.17 -2.73 -4.95
CA PHE A 167 15.07 -2.59 -3.51
C PHE A 167 16.34 -1.92 -2.99
N VAL A 168 16.20 -0.84 -2.23
CA VAL A 168 17.32 -0.16 -1.56
C VAL A 168 17.09 -0.12 -0.05
N LYS A 169 18.15 -0.37 0.72
CA LYS A 169 18.21 -0.16 2.16
C LYS A 169 19.14 1.00 2.47
N THR A 170 18.64 1.99 3.21
CA THR A 170 19.42 3.12 3.71
C THR A 170 19.51 3.05 5.24
N PRO A 171 20.28 3.95 5.89
CA PRO A 171 20.30 4.07 7.35
C PRO A 171 18.95 4.50 7.96
N LEU A 172 18.04 5.08 7.16
CA LEU A 172 16.75 5.63 7.62
C LEU A 172 15.54 4.83 7.14
N TYR A 173 15.59 4.26 5.93
CA TYR A 173 14.43 3.65 5.28
C TYR A 173 14.79 2.44 4.43
N VAL A 174 13.79 1.59 4.14
CA VAL A 174 13.81 0.71 2.97
C VAL A 174 12.84 1.22 1.93
N GLN A 175 13.18 1.02 0.66
CA GLN A 175 12.38 1.50 -0.46
C GLN A 175 12.44 0.48 -1.60
N VAL A 176 11.30 0.09 -2.14
CA VAL A 176 11.20 -0.62 -3.42
C VAL A 176 10.70 0.33 -4.50
N MET A 177 11.30 0.24 -5.67
CA MET A 177 10.97 0.99 -6.89
C MET A 177 10.74 -0.02 -7.99
N ALA A 178 9.55 -0.08 -8.57
CA ALA A 178 9.17 -1.15 -9.50
C ALA A 178 8.35 -0.64 -10.69
N ARG A 179 8.47 -1.37 -11.79
CA ARG A 179 7.70 -1.14 -13.02
C ARG A 179 7.07 -2.46 -13.47
N GLY A 180 5.95 -2.37 -14.19
CA GLY A 180 5.20 -3.55 -14.57
C GLY A 180 3.88 -3.23 -15.25
N ASP A 181 3.00 -4.23 -15.25
CA ASP A 181 1.63 -4.18 -15.74
C ASP A 181 0.69 -4.47 -14.56
N PHE A 182 0.49 -3.46 -13.71
CA PHE A 182 -0.28 -3.58 -12.48
C PHE A 182 -1.80 -3.67 -12.72
N THR A 183 -2.27 -3.59 -13.98
CA THR A 183 -3.65 -3.96 -14.32
C THR A 183 -3.97 -5.41 -13.93
N LYS A 184 -2.95 -6.29 -13.95
CA LYS A 184 -3.00 -7.67 -13.45
C LYS A 184 -3.32 -7.81 -11.95
N ILE A 185 -3.17 -6.74 -11.16
CA ILE A 185 -3.54 -6.68 -9.74
C ILE A 185 -4.66 -5.64 -9.46
N GLY A 186 -5.46 -5.34 -10.48
CA GLY A 186 -6.74 -4.63 -10.34
C GLY A 186 -6.72 -3.14 -10.66
N PHE A 187 -5.58 -2.53 -10.98
CA PHE A 187 -5.54 -1.13 -11.42
C PHE A 187 -6.24 -0.95 -12.78
N GLN A 188 -6.86 0.21 -13.02
CA GLN A 188 -7.43 0.51 -14.33
C GLN A 188 -6.33 0.79 -15.38
N GLU A 189 -6.59 0.49 -16.65
CA GLU A 189 -5.67 0.83 -17.73
C GLU A 189 -5.54 2.36 -17.84
N GLY A 190 -4.32 2.87 -17.72
CA GLY A 190 -4.07 4.32 -17.70
C GLY A 190 -4.28 4.99 -16.34
N ASP A 191 -4.61 4.24 -15.27
CA ASP A 191 -4.60 4.76 -13.91
C ASP A 191 -3.19 5.26 -13.55
N THR A 192 -3.06 6.55 -13.23
CA THR A 192 -1.80 7.17 -12.81
C THR A 192 -1.43 6.83 -11.37
N GLY A 193 -2.38 6.34 -10.58
CA GLY A 193 -2.22 6.07 -9.16
C GLY A 193 -2.56 7.23 -8.25
N GLY A 194 -2.22 7.07 -6.98
CA GLY A 194 -2.33 8.01 -5.87
C GLY A 194 -1.36 7.61 -4.74
N GLU A 195 -1.46 8.25 -3.58
CA GLU A 195 -0.71 7.89 -2.36
C GLU A 195 -1.57 7.03 -1.42
N LEU A 196 -0.91 6.07 -0.77
CA LEU A 196 -1.44 5.25 0.31
C LEU A 196 -0.49 5.39 1.51
N ASP A 197 -1.02 5.75 2.69
CA ASP A 197 -0.27 6.21 3.85
C ASP A 197 -0.91 5.77 5.21
N PRO A 198 -0.18 5.83 6.35
CA PRO A 198 -0.66 5.39 7.67
C PRO A 198 -1.69 6.29 8.34
N HIS A 199 -1.80 7.56 7.94
CA HIS A 199 -2.71 8.55 8.50
C HIS A 199 -3.93 8.72 7.61
N GLY A 200 -3.73 8.99 6.32
CA GLY A 200 -4.77 9.26 5.34
C GLY A 200 -5.72 10.41 5.72
N ALA A 201 -6.74 10.64 4.90
CA ALA A 201 -7.72 11.71 5.09
C ALA A 201 -8.60 11.61 6.37
N THR A 202 -8.37 10.65 7.27
CA THR A 202 -9.14 10.48 8.53
C THR A 202 -8.32 10.15 9.79
N GLY A 203 -6.99 10.06 9.72
CA GLY A 203 -6.14 9.64 10.85
C GLY A 203 -6.31 8.15 11.20
N LYS A 204 -6.39 7.29 10.18
CA LYS A 204 -6.59 5.82 10.27
C LYS A 204 -5.92 5.01 9.14
N GLY A 205 -5.20 5.70 8.27
CA GLY A 205 -4.61 5.18 7.04
C GLY A 205 -5.59 5.09 5.88
N ASN A 206 -5.01 5.10 4.68
CA ASN A 206 -5.61 4.73 3.41
C ASN A 206 -4.69 3.64 2.79
N PRO A 207 -4.98 2.34 2.98
CA PRO A 207 -6.24 1.78 3.47
C PRO A 207 -6.42 1.87 4.99
N VAL A 208 -7.69 1.91 5.42
CA VAL A 208 -8.06 1.91 6.84
C VAL A 208 -7.67 0.58 7.47
N GLY A 209 -6.79 0.60 8.47
CA GLY A 209 -6.20 -0.61 9.04
C GLY A 209 -5.12 -1.26 8.17
N GLY A 210 -4.51 -0.48 7.27
CA GLY A 210 -3.22 -0.79 6.68
C GLY A 210 -2.14 -0.86 7.76
N ASN A 211 -1.35 -1.93 7.73
CA ASN A 211 -0.14 -2.04 8.54
C ASN A 211 1.00 -2.49 7.63
N VAL A 212 2.23 -2.07 7.94
CA VAL A 212 3.41 -2.43 7.14
C VAL A 212 4.53 -2.92 8.05
N THR A 213 5.15 -4.03 7.66
CA THR A 213 6.32 -4.57 8.37
C THR A 213 7.56 -4.63 7.49
N SER A 214 8.72 -4.82 8.11
CA SER A 214 9.94 -5.22 7.40
C SER A 214 10.83 -6.03 8.33
N ASN A 215 11.54 -7.03 7.78
CA ASN A 215 12.49 -7.86 8.53
C ASN A 215 13.96 -7.47 8.34
N VAL A 216 14.25 -6.35 7.65
CA VAL A 216 15.63 -5.91 7.33
C VAL A 216 16.52 -5.57 8.52
N THR A 217 15.97 -5.55 9.74
CA THR A 217 16.72 -5.42 11.01
C THR A 217 17.13 -6.77 11.61
N GLY A 218 16.83 -7.89 10.93
CA GLY A 218 17.09 -9.25 11.40
C GLY A 218 15.94 -9.88 12.20
N LYS A 219 14.83 -9.14 12.37
CA LYS A 219 13.55 -9.55 12.95
C LYS A 219 12.43 -8.79 12.26
N ASP A 220 11.24 -9.35 12.18
CA ASP A 220 10.05 -8.60 11.76
C ASP A 220 9.75 -7.46 12.75
N VAL A 221 9.39 -6.30 12.21
CA VAL A 221 9.03 -5.09 12.93
C VAL A 221 7.88 -4.42 12.20
N PHE A 222 6.88 -3.93 12.93
CA PHE A 222 5.81 -3.07 12.42
C PHE A 222 6.27 -1.62 12.48
N TYR A 223 6.08 -0.86 11.39
CA TYR A 223 6.53 0.52 11.27
C TYR A 223 5.34 1.46 11.15
N GLU A 224 5.42 2.62 11.81
CA GLU A 224 4.35 3.63 11.82
C GLU A 224 4.36 4.43 10.52
N GLU A 225 5.50 5.07 10.20
CA GLU A 225 5.61 5.99 9.04
C GLU A 225 6.10 5.28 7.77
N TRP A 226 5.27 5.32 6.73
CA TRP A 226 5.50 4.73 5.41
C TRP A 226 4.68 5.44 4.33
N MET A 227 4.97 5.15 3.06
CA MET A 227 4.34 5.78 1.89
C MET A 227 4.35 4.79 0.72
N ASN A 228 3.22 4.62 0.03
CA ASN A 228 3.10 3.75 -1.14
C ASN A 228 2.38 4.48 -2.28
N TYR A 229 3.15 4.83 -3.31
CA TYR A 229 2.64 5.44 -4.54
C TYR A 229 2.56 4.36 -5.61
N VAL A 230 1.39 4.13 -6.18
CA VAL A 230 1.18 2.99 -7.09
C VAL A 230 0.11 3.30 -8.13
N GLY A 231 0.42 3.03 -9.39
CA GLY A 231 -0.50 3.15 -10.53
C GLY A 231 -0.36 1.98 -11.49
N SER A 232 -1.02 2.07 -12.64
CA SER A 232 -1.13 0.98 -13.62
C SER A 232 0.19 0.44 -14.18
N THR A 233 1.28 1.24 -14.17
CA THR A 233 2.58 0.89 -14.80
C THR A 233 3.81 1.08 -13.91
N ILE A 234 3.65 1.73 -12.75
CA ILE A 234 4.75 2.08 -11.83
C ILE A 234 4.28 1.93 -10.38
N MET A 235 5.18 1.46 -9.52
CA MET A 235 4.96 1.32 -8.08
C MET A 235 6.24 1.74 -7.35
N CYS A 236 6.09 2.45 -6.24
CA CYS A 236 7.15 2.62 -5.28
C CYS A 236 6.56 2.65 -3.86
N PHE A 237 7.35 2.14 -2.91
CA PHE A 237 6.92 2.01 -1.52
C PHE A 237 8.14 2.18 -0.62
N ARG A 238 8.10 3.13 0.31
CA ARG A 238 9.13 3.37 1.34
C ARG A 238 8.56 3.13 2.73
N ILE A 239 9.36 2.52 3.61
CA ILE A 239 9.11 2.40 5.06
C ILE A 239 10.26 3.06 5.79
N CYS A 240 9.96 3.93 6.76
CA CYS A 240 10.96 4.57 7.59
C CYS A 240 11.33 3.65 8.77
N ILE A 241 12.54 3.08 8.71
CA ILE A 241 13.04 2.06 9.64
C ILE A 241 13.88 2.61 10.80
N ALA A 242 14.23 3.90 10.74
CA ALA A 242 14.91 4.66 11.79
C ALA A 242 14.61 6.17 11.63
N GLY A 243 14.97 6.96 12.64
CA GLY A 243 14.84 8.42 12.59
C GLY A 243 15.83 9.14 13.50
N SER A 244 15.83 10.47 13.43
CA SER A 244 16.63 11.37 14.27
C SER A 244 15.96 12.75 14.40
N ASP A 245 16.58 13.66 15.16
CA ASP A 245 16.14 15.07 15.24
C ASP A 245 16.36 15.81 13.89
N GLU A 246 17.37 15.42 13.11
CA GLU A 246 17.65 15.94 11.77
C GLU A 246 16.76 15.32 10.68
N ALA A 247 16.39 14.05 10.83
CA ALA A 247 15.59 13.27 9.89
C ALA A 247 14.44 12.52 10.63
N PRO A 248 13.35 13.21 11.01
CA PRO A 248 12.20 12.56 11.63
C PRO A 248 11.47 11.63 10.65
N PRO A 249 10.97 10.45 11.09
CA PRO A 249 10.35 9.47 10.19
C PRO A 249 9.22 10.02 9.32
N LYS A 250 8.32 10.85 9.89
CA LYS A 250 7.25 11.59 9.18
C LYS A 250 7.71 12.63 8.14
N THR A 251 9.01 12.87 8.03
CA THR A 251 9.63 13.80 7.07
C THR A 251 10.35 13.01 5.98
N GLU A 252 11.02 11.92 6.35
CA GLU A 252 11.57 10.93 5.42
C GLU A 252 10.47 10.16 4.66
N CYS A 253 9.33 9.90 5.32
CA CYS A 253 8.10 9.31 4.78
C CYS A 253 6.98 10.37 4.76
N GLN A 254 7.24 11.51 4.13
CA GLN A 254 6.29 12.63 3.99
C GLN A 254 5.09 12.29 3.07
N HIS A 255 3.89 12.30 3.64
CA HIS A 255 2.63 11.82 3.04
C HIS A 255 1.62 12.97 2.75
N THR A 256 2.11 14.08 2.19
CA THR A 256 1.30 15.27 1.82
C THR A 256 1.67 15.85 0.46
N LEU A 257 2.19 14.98 -0.41
CA LEU A 257 2.76 15.28 -1.73
C LEU A 257 2.17 14.35 -2.81
N ASP A 258 0.90 14.02 -2.61
CA ASP A 258 0.09 12.96 -3.20
C ASP A 258 0.14 12.92 -4.74
N GLU A 259 0.33 14.07 -5.41
CA GLU A 259 0.35 14.21 -6.88
C GLU A 259 1.77 14.16 -7.48
N MET A 260 2.83 14.20 -6.67
CA MET A 260 4.21 14.30 -7.14
C MET A 260 4.74 13.01 -7.80
N GLY A 261 4.21 11.86 -7.39
CA GLY A 261 4.53 10.55 -7.96
C GLY A 261 5.94 10.01 -7.67
N CYS A 262 6.15 8.76 -8.04
CA CYS A 262 7.32 7.96 -7.65
C CYS A 262 8.69 8.60 -7.91
N TRP A 263 8.90 9.22 -9.08
CA TRP A 263 10.17 9.83 -9.45
C TRP A 263 10.58 11.03 -8.57
N ASN A 264 9.62 11.68 -7.92
CA ASN A 264 9.87 12.81 -7.01
C ASN A 264 9.97 12.39 -5.55
N ILE A 265 9.13 11.44 -5.12
CA ILE A 265 9.03 11.03 -3.72
C ILE A 265 10.08 9.95 -3.39
N MET A 266 10.31 9.03 -4.32
CA MET A 266 11.19 7.87 -4.16
C MET A 266 12.24 7.82 -5.27
N PRO A 267 13.17 8.80 -5.30
CA PRO A 267 14.24 8.84 -6.30
C PRO A 267 15.17 7.64 -6.17
N GLY A 268 15.63 7.13 -7.30
CA GLY A 268 16.52 5.96 -7.40
C GLY A 268 16.40 5.29 -8.77
N ASN A 269 16.64 3.97 -8.82
CA ASN A 269 16.65 3.19 -10.05
C ASN A 269 15.26 2.64 -10.42
N TYR A 270 14.91 2.72 -11.71
CA TYR A 270 13.69 2.18 -12.33
C TYR A 270 13.98 1.66 -13.77
N GLU A 271 15.21 1.21 -14.04
CA GLU A 271 15.64 0.69 -15.34
C GLU A 271 14.93 -0.63 -15.70
N ASP A 272 14.46 -0.74 -16.95
CA ASP A 272 13.64 -1.88 -17.37
C ASP A 272 14.42 -3.21 -17.43
N ASN A 273 13.79 -4.30 -16.98
CA ASN A 273 14.34 -5.67 -16.95
C ASN A 273 15.46 -5.89 -15.91
N MET A 274 15.60 -4.99 -14.93
CA MET A 274 16.57 -5.13 -13.85
C MET A 274 15.87 -5.48 -12.52
N PHE A 275 16.47 -6.40 -11.76
CA PHE A 275 15.96 -6.81 -10.44
C PHE A 275 17.14 -6.86 -9.45
N GLU A 276 17.21 -5.92 -8.51
CA GLU A 276 18.33 -5.81 -7.56
C GLU A 276 17.93 -5.44 -6.12
N THR A 277 18.77 -5.84 -5.17
CA THR A 277 18.76 -5.39 -3.76
C THR A 277 20.11 -4.74 -3.44
N CYS A 278 20.11 -3.46 -3.08
CA CYS A 278 21.31 -2.67 -2.77
C CYS A 278 21.26 -2.08 -1.36
N ASP A 279 22.44 -1.73 -0.84
CA ASP A 279 22.56 -0.66 0.17
C ASP A 279 22.59 0.70 -0.57
N ALA A 280 22.09 1.77 0.03
CA ALA A 280 22.13 3.12 -0.54
C ALA A 280 22.26 4.21 0.52
N ASP A 281 22.74 5.39 0.11
CA ASP A 281 22.67 6.58 0.95
C ASP A 281 21.20 7.00 1.18
N ALA A 282 20.93 7.76 2.24
CA ALA A 282 19.65 8.43 2.38
C ALA A 282 19.53 9.58 1.37
N ALA A 283 18.43 9.64 0.64
CA ALA A 283 18.03 10.83 -0.12
C ALA A 283 17.68 11.98 0.85
N TYR A 284 17.63 13.22 0.35
CA TYR A 284 16.88 14.27 1.05
C TYR A 284 15.40 13.89 1.15
N PRO A 285 14.72 14.21 2.27
CA PRO A 285 13.30 13.95 2.45
C PRO A 285 12.43 14.60 1.37
N PRO A 286 11.30 13.99 0.98
CA PRO A 286 10.47 14.47 -0.13
C PRO A 286 9.98 15.90 0.08
N GLY A 287 10.08 16.70 -0.98
CA GLY A 287 9.69 18.11 -0.94
C GLY A 287 10.69 19.06 -0.27
N ILE A 288 11.80 18.59 0.31
CA ILE A 288 12.84 19.45 0.91
C ILE A 288 13.95 19.73 -0.11
N TYR A 289 14.22 21.02 -0.35
CA TYR A 289 15.21 21.49 -1.33
C TYR A 289 16.27 22.37 -0.67
N VAL A 290 17.52 22.30 -1.14
CA VAL A 290 18.66 23.06 -0.60
C VAL A 290 19.40 23.76 -1.74
N SER A 291 19.54 25.09 -1.66
CA SER A 291 20.37 25.88 -2.58
C SER A 291 21.12 26.95 -1.80
N ASP A 292 22.38 27.19 -2.15
CA ASP A 292 23.20 28.30 -1.63
C ASP A 292 23.29 28.37 -0.09
N GLY A 293 23.20 27.21 0.58
CA GLY A 293 23.19 27.09 2.05
C GLY A 293 21.85 27.39 2.72
N SER A 294 20.77 27.61 1.94
CA SER A 294 19.40 27.78 2.42
C SER A 294 18.55 26.55 2.10
N THR A 295 17.78 26.08 3.08
CA THR A 295 16.75 25.06 2.90
C THR A 295 15.40 25.71 2.58
N SER A 296 14.60 25.07 1.75
CA SER A 296 13.20 25.41 1.45
C SER A 296 12.36 24.13 1.36
N SER A 297 11.04 24.27 1.47
CA SER A 297 10.08 23.17 1.31
C SER A 297 9.09 23.49 0.20
N PHE A 298 8.83 22.52 -0.68
CA PHE A 298 7.68 22.54 -1.55
C PHE A 298 6.40 22.21 -0.76
N GLN A 299 5.28 22.77 -1.22
CA GLN A 299 3.96 22.47 -0.69
C GLN A 299 3.03 22.30 -1.89
N GLN A 300 2.42 21.12 -2.02
CA GLN A 300 1.48 20.85 -3.10
C GLN A 300 0.29 21.83 -3.02
N TYR A 301 -0.11 22.35 -4.19
CA TYR A 301 -1.33 23.15 -4.26
C TYR A 301 -2.55 22.24 -4.21
N ALA A 302 -3.41 22.44 -3.21
CA ALA A 302 -4.63 21.65 -3.03
C ALA A 302 -5.77 22.52 -2.52
N THR A 303 -7.00 22.19 -2.91
CA THR A 303 -8.22 22.85 -2.40
C THR A 303 -9.31 21.84 -2.15
N GLY A 304 -9.96 21.91 -1.00
CA GLY A 304 -11.06 21.02 -0.67
C GLY A 304 -11.90 21.52 0.50
N ILE A 305 -12.73 20.63 1.03
CA ILE A 305 -13.60 20.88 2.17
C ILE A 305 -13.30 19.90 3.31
N TRP A 306 -13.30 20.42 4.53
CA TRP A 306 -13.17 19.68 5.78
C TRP A 306 -14.31 20.01 6.75
N THR A 307 -14.45 19.24 7.83
CA THR A 307 -15.55 19.41 8.81
C THR A 307 -15.01 19.62 10.22
N ASP A 308 -15.22 20.81 10.77
CA ASP A 308 -14.82 21.16 12.13
C ASP A 308 -16.05 21.31 13.03
N ASN A 309 -16.18 20.45 14.05
CA ASN A 309 -17.33 20.44 14.98
C ASN A 309 -18.71 20.46 14.27
N GLY A 310 -18.81 19.84 13.09
CA GLY A 310 -20.03 19.80 12.26
C GLY A 310 -20.20 20.97 11.30
N GLN A 311 -19.30 21.96 11.29
CA GLN A 311 -19.27 23.05 10.30
C GLN A 311 -18.38 22.66 9.12
N ILE A 312 -18.89 22.80 7.89
CA ILE A 312 -18.07 22.66 6.68
C ILE A 312 -17.20 23.91 6.54
N LYS A 313 -15.90 23.68 6.36
CA LYS A 313 -14.88 24.71 6.08
C LYS A 313 -14.18 24.37 4.78
N THR A 314 -13.77 25.38 4.02
CA THR A 314 -12.82 25.20 2.91
C THR A 314 -11.39 25.27 3.42
N TYR A 315 -10.47 24.68 2.65
CA TYR A 315 -9.03 24.93 2.81
C TYR A 315 -8.39 25.24 1.44
N THR A 316 -7.21 25.84 1.48
CA THR A 316 -6.34 26.02 0.31
C THR A 316 -4.91 25.88 0.79
N ASN A 317 -4.21 24.89 0.24
CA ASN A 317 -2.79 24.62 0.49
C ASN A 317 -1.96 25.07 -0.72
N GLY A 318 -0.69 25.45 -0.51
CA GLY A 318 0.17 26.00 -1.57
C GLY A 318 -0.42 27.25 -2.26
N VAL A 319 0.03 27.53 -3.49
CA VAL A 319 -0.61 28.53 -4.38
C VAL A 319 -0.73 28.01 -5.81
N SER A 320 -1.85 28.31 -6.49
CA SER A 320 -2.20 27.74 -7.81
C SER A 320 -1.29 28.16 -8.99
N THR A 321 -0.36 29.08 -8.74
CA THR A 321 0.67 29.53 -9.69
C THR A 321 2.07 29.05 -9.34
N GLN A 322 2.22 28.22 -8.30
CA GLN A 322 3.49 27.61 -7.94
C GLN A 322 3.89 26.58 -8.99
N THR A 323 5.15 26.60 -9.42
CA THR A 323 5.68 25.55 -10.28
C THR A 323 5.97 24.32 -9.43
N THR A 324 5.26 23.22 -9.71
CA THR A 324 5.54 21.90 -9.15
C THR A 324 6.95 21.45 -9.57
N PRO A 325 7.83 21.08 -8.62
CA PRO A 325 9.12 20.48 -8.95
C PRO A 325 8.95 19.20 -9.77
N THR A 326 9.84 18.97 -10.73
CA THR A 326 9.81 17.80 -11.62
C THR A 326 10.81 16.71 -11.25
N THR A 327 11.69 16.97 -10.27
CA THR A 327 12.68 16.03 -9.74
C THR A 327 12.83 16.20 -8.23
N ALA A 328 13.15 15.11 -7.53
CA ALA A 328 13.63 15.16 -6.15
C ALA A 328 14.90 16.02 -6.01
N MET A 329 15.20 16.47 -4.78
CA MET A 329 16.41 17.24 -4.48
C MET A 329 17.71 16.44 -4.67
N SER A 330 17.66 15.12 -4.53
CA SER A 330 18.82 14.23 -4.69
C SER A 330 18.41 12.83 -5.14
N THR A 331 19.21 12.20 -5.99
CA THR A 331 19.21 10.74 -6.17
C THR A 331 20.43 10.19 -5.43
N PRO A 332 20.26 9.43 -4.34
CA PRO A 332 21.38 8.92 -3.53
C PRO A 332 22.20 7.86 -4.30
N SER A 333 23.44 7.61 -3.89
CA SER A 333 24.25 6.55 -4.48
C SER A 333 23.82 5.17 -3.95
N SER A 334 24.01 4.13 -4.77
CA SER A 334 23.73 2.73 -4.40
C SER A 334 25.00 1.88 -4.49
N SER A 335 25.09 0.88 -3.62
CA SER A 335 26.26 0.03 -3.44
C SER A 335 25.85 -1.39 -3.02
N ASN A 336 26.81 -2.32 -3.01
CA ASN A 336 26.64 -3.73 -2.61
C ASN A 336 25.54 -4.52 -3.37
N CYS A 337 25.02 -3.97 -4.47
CA CYS A 337 23.88 -4.48 -5.22
C CYS A 337 23.99 -5.98 -5.58
N GLN A 338 22.97 -6.75 -5.19
CA GLN A 338 22.78 -8.16 -5.52
C GLN A 338 21.63 -8.29 -6.51
N THR A 339 21.89 -8.85 -7.70
CA THR A 339 20.87 -9.02 -8.75
C THR A 339 20.21 -10.39 -8.70
N VAL A 340 18.92 -10.45 -9.00
CA VAL A 340 18.18 -11.69 -9.32
C VAL A 340 17.73 -11.67 -10.77
N SER A 341 17.39 -12.83 -11.36
CA SER A 341 16.99 -12.90 -12.78
C SER A 341 15.55 -12.48 -13.05
N THR A 342 14.68 -12.57 -12.04
CA THR A 342 13.26 -12.19 -12.05
C THR A 342 12.70 -12.29 -10.63
N ILE A 343 11.60 -11.61 -10.35
CA ILE A 343 10.69 -12.02 -9.27
C ILE A 343 9.88 -13.22 -9.78
N ALA A 344 9.68 -14.25 -8.95
CA ALA A 344 8.79 -15.37 -9.27
C ALA A 344 8.25 -16.07 -8.02
N ASN A 345 6.97 -16.46 -8.09
CA ASN A 345 6.29 -17.33 -7.13
C ASN A 345 5.63 -18.56 -7.79
N GLY A 346 5.62 -18.64 -9.13
CA GLY A 346 5.08 -19.76 -9.92
C GLY A 346 3.64 -19.54 -10.40
N ILE A 347 2.97 -18.47 -9.99
CA ILE A 347 1.56 -18.19 -10.30
C ILE A 347 1.48 -17.24 -11.51
N LYS A 348 1.47 -17.81 -12.72
CA LYS A 348 1.49 -17.04 -13.99
C LYS A 348 0.22 -16.26 -14.33
N SER A 349 -0.89 -16.50 -13.62
CA SER A 349 -2.14 -15.76 -13.80
C SER A 349 -3.01 -15.94 -12.57
N ILE A 350 -3.70 -14.87 -12.17
CA ILE A 350 -4.96 -15.03 -11.45
C ILE A 350 -5.96 -15.62 -12.46
N ILE A 351 -6.48 -16.80 -12.18
CA ILE A 351 -7.68 -17.31 -12.85
C ILE A 351 -8.84 -17.00 -11.90
N PRO A 352 -9.80 -16.12 -12.25
CA PRO A 352 -10.98 -15.90 -11.43
C PRO A 352 -11.72 -17.23 -11.24
N THR A 353 -12.08 -17.58 -10.00
CA THR A 353 -12.72 -18.87 -9.67
C THR A 353 -14.20 -18.91 -10.06
N SER A 354 -14.52 -18.47 -11.28
CA SER A 354 -15.85 -18.50 -11.88
C SER A 354 -16.22 -19.94 -12.26
N SER A 355 -16.86 -20.64 -11.32
CA SER A 355 -17.43 -21.99 -11.47
C SER A 355 -16.45 -23.09 -11.91
N SER A 356 -15.88 -23.80 -10.94
CA SER A 356 -15.30 -25.14 -11.15
C SER A 356 -16.41 -26.15 -11.46
N SER A 357 -16.91 -26.13 -12.71
CA SER A 357 -17.82 -27.16 -13.22
C SER A 357 -17.09 -28.50 -13.27
N SER A 358 -17.76 -29.57 -12.81
CA SER A 358 -17.12 -30.86 -12.57
C SER A 358 -16.64 -31.51 -13.87
N ALA A 359 -15.32 -31.51 -14.08
CA ALA A 359 -14.68 -32.25 -15.18
C ALA A 359 -14.74 -33.77 -14.91
N SER A 360 -15.89 -34.38 -15.21
CA SER A 360 -16.10 -35.83 -15.14
C SER A 360 -15.04 -36.57 -15.96
N GLY A 361 -14.21 -37.37 -15.29
CA GLY A 361 -13.10 -38.08 -15.93
C GLY A 361 -13.59 -39.08 -16.99
N SER A 362 -13.39 -38.74 -18.27
CA SER A 362 -13.73 -39.59 -19.40
C SER A 362 -12.71 -40.74 -19.53
N SER A 363 -13.12 -41.94 -19.11
CA SER A 363 -12.28 -43.15 -19.18
C SER A 363 -11.99 -43.55 -20.64
N GLY A 364 -10.74 -43.33 -21.06
CA GLY A 364 -10.24 -43.64 -22.40
C GLY A 364 -10.32 -45.12 -22.73
N SER A 365 -11.41 -45.52 -23.38
CA SER A 365 -11.70 -46.92 -23.71
C SER A 365 -10.83 -47.43 -24.86
N SER A 366 -9.70 -48.04 -24.53
CA SER A 366 -8.83 -48.74 -25.47
C SER A 366 -9.33 -50.17 -25.72
N LYS A 367 -9.44 -50.56 -27.00
CA LYS A 367 -9.82 -51.91 -27.43
C LYS A 367 -8.62 -52.60 -28.08
N GLY A 368 -8.31 -53.83 -27.68
CA GLY A 368 -7.42 -54.73 -28.42
C GLY A 368 -6.67 -55.71 -27.52
N GLY A 369 -6.75 -57.01 -27.84
CA GLY A 369 -6.02 -58.08 -27.14
C GLY A 369 -6.95 -59.16 -26.61
N ALA A 370 -7.19 -60.20 -27.41
CA ALA A 370 -7.95 -61.38 -27.00
C ALA A 370 -7.01 -62.54 -26.61
N ALA A 371 -7.30 -63.19 -25.49
CA ALA A 371 -6.78 -64.50 -25.13
C ALA A 371 -7.87 -65.27 -24.38
N ALA A 372 -7.99 -66.58 -24.62
CA ALA A 372 -9.06 -67.40 -24.07
C ALA A 372 -8.56 -68.34 -22.97
N ALA A 373 -9.38 -68.53 -21.93
CA ALA A 373 -9.32 -69.67 -21.02
C ALA A 373 -10.73 -69.98 -20.50
N SER A 374 -11.06 -71.26 -20.37
CA SER A 374 -12.38 -71.74 -19.97
C SER A 374 -12.33 -72.52 -18.66
N SER A 375 -13.32 -72.31 -17.79
CA SER A 375 -13.76 -73.34 -16.83
C SER A 375 -15.13 -73.00 -16.25
N SER A 376 -16.06 -73.94 -16.33
CA SER A 376 -17.36 -73.89 -15.67
C SER A 376 -17.26 -74.37 -14.21
N GLY A 377 -18.02 -73.74 -13.31
CA GLY A 377 -18.29 -74.22 -11.95
C GLY A 377 -19.65 -73.70 -11.48
N SER A 378 -20.47 -74.53 -10.84
CA SER A 378 -21.90 -74.26 -10.64
C SER A 378 -22.35 -74.43 -9.18
N SER A 379 -23.44 -73.71 -8.84
CA SER A 379 -24.34 -73.98 -7.70
C SER A 379 -23.78 -73.75 -6.29
N GLY A 380 -24.65 -73.48 -5.30
CA GLY A 380 -24.18 -73.54 -3.90
C GLY A 380 -25.02 -73.01 -2.74
N ASP A 381 -26.29 -72.65 -2.90
CA ASP A 381 -27.23 -72.50 -1.77
C ASP A 381 -26.90 -71.45 -0.66
N SER A 382 -27.50 -71.57 0.52
CA SER A 382 -28.00 -70.43 1.29
C SER A 382 -27.98 -70.57 2.83
N SER A 383 -28.70 -69.64 3.50
CA SER A 383 -29.17 -69.65 4.90
C SER A 383 -28.35 -68.92 5.97
N SER A 384 -29.04 -68.61 7.06
CA SER A 384 -28.68 -67.66 8.12
C SER A 384 -28.27 -68.35 9.43
N GLY A 385 -27.47 -67.66 10.24
CA GLY A 385 -27.15 -68.12 11.60
C GLY A 385 -26.51 -67.03 12.46
N SER A 386 -27.24 -66.52 13.45
CA SER A 386 -26.74 -65.57 14.45
C SER A 386 -26.45 -66.26 15.78
N SER A 387 -25.48 -65.76 16.55
CA SER A 387 -25.60 -65.39 18.00
C SER A 387 -24.29 -65.53 18.79
N SER A 388 -24.08 -64.62 19.77
CA SER A 388 -23.35 -64.82 21.04
C SER A 388 -21.84 -65.19 20.99
N ASP A 389 -20.94 -64.74 21.87
CA ASP A 389 -20.97 -63.77 22.99
C ASP A 389 -19.49 -63.31 23.24
N SER A 390 -19.06 -62.39 24.12
CA SER A 390 -19.60 -61.67 25.30
C SER A 390 -18.74 -60.38 25.53
N SER A 391 -18.78 -59.58 26.61
CA SER A 391 -19.60 -59.49 27.85
C SER A 391 -19.51 -58.07 28.48
N HIS A 392 -20.64 -57.54 28.96
CA HIS A 392 -20.87 -56.83 30.26
C HIS A 392 -19.97 -55.66 30.78
N ASN A 393 -20.46 -54.66 31.55
CA ASN A 393 -21.80 -54.12 31.84
C ASN A 393 -21.74 -52.82 32.73
N GLY A 394 -22.77 -51.97 32.69
CA GLY A 394 -23.09 -50.92 33.71
C GLY A 394 -22.36 -49.57 33.57
N GLY A 395 -22.93 -48.38 33.82
CA GLY A 395 -24.29 -48.00 34.25
C GLY A 395 -24.57 -48.14 35.76
N VAL A 396 -25.26 -47.25 36.50
CA VAL A 396 -25.96 -45.94 36.26
C VAL A 396 -26.06 -45.19 37.64
N ALA A 397 -26.59 -43.97 37.89
CA ALA A 397 -27.23 -42.88 37.12
C ALA A 397 -27.23 -41.53 37.91
N SER A 398 -27.57 -40.41 37.23
CA SER A 398 -28.36 -39.21 37.64
C SER A 398 -28.35 -38.62 39.07
N VAL A 399 -28.26 -37.28 39.19
CA VAL A 399 -29.24 -36.36 39.86
C VAL A 399 -28.84 -34.87 39.70
N ARG A 400 -29.82 -33.94 39.66
CA ARG A 400 -29.64 -32.46 39.80
C ARG A 400 -30.46 -31.97 41.01
N PRO A 401 -29.98 -31.02 41.83
CA PRO A 401 -30.36 -29.59 41.68
C PRO A 401 -29.26 -28.59 42.19
N ALA A 402 -29.50 -27.27 42.36
CA ALA A 402 -29.97 -26.24 41.40
C ALA A 402 -29.86 -24.80 42.01
N MET A 403 -29.87 -23.78 41.12
CA MET A 403 -30.33 -22.39 41.33
C MET A 403 -29.54 -21.33 42.16
N VAL A 404 -29.44 -20.14 41.51
CA VAL A 404 -29.47 -18.75 42.04
C VAL A 404 -28.15 -18.09 42.54
N PRO A 405 -27.87 -16.80 42.21
CA PRO A 405 -26.58 -16.13 42.46
C PRO A 405 -26.63 -15.05 43.56
N ALA A 406 -25.49 -14.39 43.83
CA ALA A 406 -25.38 -13.22 44.70
C ALA A 406 -24.62 -12.06 44.03
N MET A 407 -25.14 -10.83 44.18
CA MET A 407 -24.43 -9.58 43.90
C MET A 407 -23.87 -9.00 45.20
N VAL A 408 -22.72 -8.32 45.14
CA VAL A 408 -22.31 -7.27 46.10
C VAL A 408 -21.68 -6.14 45.30
N ALA A 409 -21.90 -4.89 45.71
CA ALA A 409 -21.48 -3.71 44.97
C ALA A 409 -20.72 -2.69 45.83
N ALA A 410 -19.86 -1.90 45.15
CA ALA A 410 -19.38 -0.56 45.48
C ALA A 410 -18.71 -0.29 46.84
N ALA A 411 -17.48 0.19 46.76
CA ALA A 411 -16.94 1.23 47.64
C ALA A 411 -16.10 2.19 46.79
N ALA A 412 -16.29 3.50 46.97
CA ALA A 412 -15.52 4.54 46.30
C ALA A 412 -14.73 5.34 47.34
N VAL A 413 -13.50 5.74 47.00
CA VAL A 413 -12.68 6.65 47.82
C VAL A 413 -12.13 7.76 46.94
N LEU A 414 -12.59 8.98 47.20
CA LEU A 414 -11.95 10.21 46.74
C LEU A 414 -10.94 10.67 47.80
N LEU A 415 -9.69 10.89 47.40
CA LEU A 415 -8.74 11.73 48.13
C LEU A 415 -7.77 12.34 47.10
N GLY A 416 -7.48 13.63 47.24
CA GLY A 416 -6.63 14.38 46.30
C GLY A 416 -5.62 15.27 47.01
N SER A 417 -4.45 15.40 46.40
CA SER A 417 -3.33 16.32 46.66
C SER A 417 -2.41 16.13 45.43
N LEU A 418 -2.00 17.10 44.61
CA LEU A 418 -1.69 18.52 44.81
C LEU A 418 -0.60 18.76 45.87
N VAL A 419 0.63 18.95 45.41
CA VAL A 419 1.65 19.88 45.95
C VAL A 419 2.82 19.96 44.96
N LEU A 420 3.25 21.19 44.66
CA LEU A 420 4.46 21.61 43.92
C LEU A 420 4.65 21.01 42.51
#